data_AF-A0A0W0WNE7-F1
#
_entry.id   AF-A0A0W0WNE7-F1
#
_cell.length_a   1.000
_cell.length_b   1.000
_cell.length_c   1.000
_cell.angle_alpha   90.00
_cell.angle_beta   90.00
_cell.angle_gamma   90.00
#
_symmetry.space_group_name_H-M   'P 1'
#
loop_
_entity.id
_entity.type
_entity.pdbx_description
1 polymer ?
#
loop_
_entity_poly.entity_id
_entity_poly.type
_entity_poly.pdbx_seq_one_letter_code
_entity_poly.pdbx_strand_id
1 'polypeptide(L)'
;MIIDNGGDEKVSFLIDEISPKDLSYNLFDNGFFRVHTGYRSYGKIYYITLHANTRLGGNSEPITIPIEITKNPELAPSFIRTNLVIPIYSGQSLIHDFVANQDIVPVYEQIHYSVPFANATHPSWMKIENNKLMIDEVPKNCDSLYTINLTLTNEPGGSRQTELSLMCSK
;
A
#
# COMPACT_ATOMS: atom_id res chain seq x y z
N MET A 1 36.67 13.28 -10.99
CA MET A 1 37.35 12.66 -12.14
C MET A 1 36.76 13.32 -13.37
N ILE A 2 37.51 14.21 -14.03
CA ILE A 2 37.05 14.88 -15.25
C ILE A 2 37.49 13.98 -16.40
N ILE A 3 36.54 13.42 -17.14
CA ILE A 3 36.83 12.71 -18.39
C ILE A 3 36.76 13.75 -19.50
N ASP A 4 37.89 13.93 -20.17
CA ASP A 4 38.09 14.76 -21.36
C ASP A 4 37.24 14.22 -22.51
N ASN A 5 36.26 15.01 -22.97
CA ASN A 5 35.43 14.68 -24.13
C ASN A 5 36.16 15.16 -25.38
N GLY A 6 37.00 14.29 -25.95
CA GLY A 6 37.54 14.48 -27.28
C GLY A 6 36.44 14.59 -28.33
N GLY A 7 36.01 15.83 -28.61
CA GLY A 7 35.29 16.24 -29.83
C GLY A 7 33.87 15.72 -30.07
N ASP A 8 33.30 14.88 -29.20
CA ASP A 8 31.92 14.40 -29.36
C ASP A 8 30.97 15.20 -28.44
N GLU A 9 30.33 16.21 -29.01
CA GLU A 9 29.48 17.17 -28.27
C GLU A 9 28.15 16.56 -27.77
N LYS A 10 27.87 15.28 -28.05
CA LYS A 10 26.57 14.66 -27.78
C LYS A 10 26.70 13.30 -27.12
N VAL A 11 26.59 13.28 -25.80
CA VAL A 11 26.33 12.07 -24.99
C VAL A 11 24.83 11.84 -24.93
N SER A 12 24.40 10.60 -25.16
CA SER A 12 23.01 10.16 -24.95
C SER A 12 22.92 9.18 -23.80
N PHE A 13 21.84 9.25 -23.02
CA PHE A 13 21.53 8.25 -22.00
C PHE A 13 20.54 7.24 -22.57
N LEU A 14 20.72 5.98 -22.22
CA LEU A 14 19.87 4.87 -22.62
C LEU A 14 19.37 4.17 -21.35
N ILE A 15 18.12 3.71 -21.38
CA ILE A 15 17.51 2.94 -20.30
C ILE A 15 17.62 1.47 -20.66
N ASP A 16 18.38 0.72 -19.88
CA ASP A 16 18.52 -0.72 -20.05
C ASP A 16 17.35 -1.47 -19.41
N GLU A 17 17.00 -1.06 -18.19
CA GLU A 17 15.98 -1.74 -17.40
C GLU A 17 15.29 -0.80 -16.43
N ILE A 18 13.99 -1.07 -16.22
CA ILE A 18 13.24 -0.58 -15.07
C ILE A 18 12.64 -1.78 -14.35
N SER A 19 12.87 -1.86 -13.05
CA SER A 19 12.33 -2.91 -12.19
C SER A 19 11.69 -2.31 -10.94
N PRO A 20 10.45 -2.67 -10.57
CA PRO A 20 9.52 -3.56 -11.29
C PRO A 20 9.07 -3.04 -12.68
N LYS A 21 8.66 -3.97 -13.56
CA LYS A 21 8.22 -3.69 -14.95
C LYS A 21 6.78 -3.16 -15.07
N ASP A 22 6.34 -2.35 -14.12
CA ASP A 22 4.98 -1.78 -14.10
C ASP A 22 4.96 -0.24 -14.19
N LEU A 23 6.11 0.41 -14.39
CA LEU A 23 6.18 1.83 -14.76
C LEU A 23 6.13 2.06 -16.26
N SER A 24 5.32 3.04 -16.65
CA SER A 24 5.39 3.64 -17.97
C SER A 24 6.30 4.85 -17.93
N TYR A 25 7.05 5.11 -18.99
CA TYR A 25 7.98 6.24 -19.04
C TYR A 25 8.15 6.80 -20.44
N ASN A 26 8.62 8.05 -20.50
CA ASN A 26 9.15 8.69 -21.70
C ASN A 26 10.55 9.20 -21.41
N LEU A 27 11.51 8.84 -22.26
CA LEU A 27 12.84 9.43 -22.31
C LEU A 27 12.86 10.47 -23.43
N PHE A 28 13.30 11.68 -23.11
CA PHE A 28 13.39 12.78 -24.07
C PHE A 28 14.84 12.93 -24.56
N ASP A 29 15.01 13.46 -25.78
CA ASP A 29 16.33 13.64 -26.42
C ASP A 29 17.31 14.54 -25.66
N ASN A 30 16.80 15.33 -24.70
CA ASN A 30 17.57 16.18 -23.80
C ASN A 30 17.97 15.45 -22.49
N GLY A 31 17.80 14.13 -22.41
CA GLY A 31 18.12 13.31 -21.24
C GLY A 31 17.10 13.44 -20.10
N PHE A 32 15.99 14.16 -20.31
CA PHE A 32 14.93 14.20 -19.32
C PHE A 32 14.16 12.88 -19.33
N PHE A 33 13.85 12.40 -18.14
CA PHE A 33 13.10 11.18 -17.92
C PHE A 33 11.80 11.52 -17.21
N ARG A 34 10.67 11.12 -17.80
CA ARG A 34 9.34 11.28 -17.19
C ARG A 34 8.75 9.90 -16.94
N VAL A 35 8.45 9.63 -15.68
CA VAL A 35 7.67 8.46 -15.27
C VAL A 35 6.20 8.83 -15.23
N HIS A 36 5.35 7.95 -15.77
CA HIS A 36 3.91 7.98 -15.54
C HIS A 36 3.58 6.93 -14.49
N THR A 37 3.08 7.39 -13.35
CA THR A 37 2.78 6.53 -12.21
C THR A 37 1.28 6.34 -12.08
N GLY A 38 0.87 5.11 -11.78
CA GLY A 38 -0.50 4.80 -11.39
C GLY A 38 -0.59 4.56 -9.89
N TYR A 39 -1.79 4.32 -9.37
CA TYR A 39 -1.97 4.04 -7.94
C TYR A 39 -1.15 2.84 -7.45
N ARG A 40 -0.88 1.86 -8.34
CA ARG A 40 -0.07 0.66 -8.04
C ARG A 40 1.42 0.94 -7.85
N SER A 41 1.88 2.14 -8.18
CA SER A 41 3.29 2.54 -8.07
C SER A 41 3.60 3.21 -6.73
N TYR A 42 2.60 3.73 -6.02
CA TYR A 42 2.78 4.37 -4.72
C TYR A 42 3.29 3.39 -3.66
N GLY A 43 4.24 3.84 -2.85
CA GLY A 43 4.85 3.06 -1.78
C GLY A 43 5.92 2.06 -2.24
N LYS A 44 6.29 2.07 -3.53
CA LYS A 44 7.29 1.17 -4.12
C LYS A 44 8.60 1.90 -4.41
N ILE A 45 9.68 1.10 -4.45
CA ILE A 45 10.99 1.52 -4.93
C ILE A 45 11.20 0.90 -6.31
N TYR A 46 11.59 1.74 -7.25
CA TYR A 46 11.94 1.37 -8.61
C TYR A 46 13.43 1.51 -8.83
N TYR A 47 14.01 0.57 -9.55
CA TYR A 47 15.41 0.56 -9.92
C TYR A 47 15.51 0.81 -11.42
N ILE A 48 16.21 1.88 -11.80
CA ILE A 48 16.42 2.24 -13.20
C ILE A 48 17.89 2.04 -13.52
N THR A 49 18.17 1.15 -14.46
CA THR A 49 19.51 0.90 -14.98
C THR A 49 19.72 1.70 -16.25
N LEU A 50 20.75 2.53 -16.27
CA LEU A 50 21.09 3.45 -17.35
C LEU A 50 22.53 3.22 -17.80
N HIS A 51 22.81 3.45 -19.08
CA HIS A 51 24.18 3.68 -19.54
C HIS A 51 24.24 4.90 -20.46
N ALA A 52 25.43 5.49 -20.55
CA ALA A 52 25.72 6.56 -21.48
C ALA A 52 26.35 5.98 -22.75
N ASN A 53 25.97 6.53 -23.90
CA ASN A 53 26.53 6.21 -25.21
C ASN A 53 27.01 7.50 -25.90
N THR A 54 28.15 7.42 -26.58
CA THR A 54 28.66 8.48 -27.46
C THR A 54 28.36 8.16 -28.93
N ARG A 55 28.19 9.18 -29.77
CA ARG A 55 27.90 9.00 -31.20
C ARG A 55 28.97 8.17 -31.90
N LEU A 56 30.22 8.26 -31.44
CA LEU A 56 31.34 7.47 -31.96
C LEU A 56 31.37 6.01 -31.48
N GLY A 57 30.36 5.55 -30.74
CA GLY A 57 30.17 4.15 -30.35
C GLY A 57 30.79 3.74 -29.02
N GLY A 58 31.17 4.70 -28.17
CA GLY A 58 31.62 4.42 -26.81
C GLY A 58 30.44 4.23 -25.85
N ASN A 59 30.47 3.17 -25.04
CA ASN A 59 29.48 2.93 -23.98
C ASN A 59 30.13 3.08 -22.60
N SER A 60 29.40 3.66 -21.65
CA SER A 60 29.75 3.57 -20.24
C SER A 60 29.36 2.22 -19.66
N GLU A 61 29.93 1.89 -18.50
CA GLU A 61 29.33 0.88 -17.64
C GLU A 61 27.92 1.32 -17.20
N PRO A 62 26.98 0.37 -17.04
CA PRO A 62 25.64 0.67 -16.53
C PRO A 62 25.66 1.13 -15.07
N ILE A 63 24.73 2.02 -14.71
CA ILE A 63 24.46 2.45 -13.34
C ILE A 63 22.98 2.23 -13.00
N THR A 64 22.71 1.70 -11.81
CA THR A 64 21.34 1.52 -11.30
C THR A 64 21.02 2.57 -10.23
N ILE A 65 19.92 3.29 -10.43
CA ILE A 65 19.46 4.36 -9.54
C ILE A 65 18.11 3.94 -8.92
N PRO A 66 17.97 3.98 -7.58
CA PRO A 66 16.68 3.78 -6.93
C PRO A 66 15.83 5.06 -7.00
N ILE A 67 14.55 4.90 -7.32
CA ILE A 67 13.51 5.94 -7.30
C ILE A 67 12.39 5.46 -6.40
N GLU A 68 12.22 6.12 -5.26
CA GLU A 68 11.09 5.86 -4.37
C GLU A 68 9.88 6.70 -4.80
N ILE A 69 8.74 6.04 -4.94
CA ILE A 69 7.46 6.71 -5.13
C ILE A 69 6.74 6.76 -3.79
N THR A 70 6.68 7.93 -3.18
CA THR A 70 6.04 8.15 -1.88
C THR A 70 4.57 7.73 -1.90
N LYS A 71 4.08 7.19 -0.79
CA LYS A 71 2.66 6.85 -0.59
C LYS A 71 1.75 8.07 -0.81
N ASN A 72 0.54 7.85 -1.29
CA ASN A 72 -0.52 8.85 -1.39
C ASN A 72 -1.54 8.67 -0.24
N PRO A 73 -1.54 9.53 0.80
CA PRO A 73 -2.44 9.41 1.95
C PRO A 73 -3.94 9.43 1.62
N GLU A 74 -4.33 9.96 0.45
CA GLU A 74 -5.73 9.95 0.00
C GLU A 74 -6.23 8.54 -0.35
N LEU A 75 -5.30 7.62 -0.65
CA LEU A 75 -5.59 6.21 -0.90
C LEU A 75 -5.54 5.36 0.37
N ALA A 76 -5.28 5.96 1.53
CA ALA A 76 -5.21 5.23 2.79
C ALA A 76 -6.59 4.62 3.11
N PRO A 77 -6.64 3.34 3.51
CA PRO A 77 -7.91 2.68 3.75
C PRO A 77 -8.64 3.27 4.96
N SER A 78 -9.95 3.39 4.85
CA SER A 78 -10.81 3.90 5.92
C SER A 78 -12.21 3.29 5.83
N PHE A 79 -12.87 3.14 6.99
CA PHE A 79 -14.29 2.79 6.98
C PHE A 79 -15.12 3.83 6.24
N ILE A 80 -16.06 3.36 5.42
CA ILE A 80 -17.03 4.23 4.73
C ILE A 80 -17.90 4.96 5.75
N ARG A 81 -18.24 4.27 6.84
CA ARG A 81 -19.04 4.81 7.94
C ARG A 81 -18.09 5.20 9.07
N THR A 82 -18.19 6.45 9.51
CA THR A 82 -17.39 7.00 10.62
C THR A 82 -17.65 6.30 11.96
N ASN A 83 -18.82 5.65 12.11
CA ASN A 83 -19.21 4.88 13.30
C ASN A 83 -19.74 3.50 12.88
N LEU A 84 -18.87 2.66 12.31
CA LEU A 84 -19.25 1.27 12.07
C LEU A 84 -19.50 0.59 13.42
N VAL A 85 -20.73 0.13 13.64
CA VAL A 85 -21.15 -0.59 14.84
C VAL A 85 -21.60 -1.98 14.43
N ILE A 86 -20.99 -3.01 14.99
CA ILE A 86 -21.36 -4.41 14.75
C ILE A 86 -22.12 -4.94 15.97
N PRO A 87 -23.36 -5.40 15.83
CA PRO A 87 -24.08 -6.02 16.93
C PRO A 87 -23.49 -7.39 17.26
N ILE A 88 -23.28 -7.67 18.54
CA ILE A 88 -22.85 -8.97 19.07
C ILE A 88 -23.80 -9.42 20.18
N TYR A 89 -23.99 -10.73 20.33
CA TYR A 89 -24.91 -11.32 21.32
C TYR A 89 -24.17 -12.29 22.24
N SER A 90 -24.40 -12.16 23.54
CA SER A 90 -23.80 -13.01 24.57
C SER A 90 -23.95 -14.51 24.24
N GLY A 91 -22.84 -15.24 24.29
CA GLY A 91 -22.78 -16.68 24.02
C GLY A 91 -22.84 -17.08 22.54
N GLN A 92 -22.93 -16.11 21.62
CA GLN A 92 -22.92 -16.40 20.17
C GLN A 92 -21.54 -16.23 19.57
N SER A 93 -21.29 -16.95 18.48
CA SER A 93 -20.17 -16.69 17.58
C SER A 93 -20.58 -15.67 16.52
N LEU A 94 -19.61 -14.96 15.96
CA LEU A 94 -19.82 -14.04 14.85
C LEU A 94 -18.65 -14.11 13.87
N ILE A 95 -18.95 -14.03 12.58
CA ILE A 95 -17.96 -13.73 11.55
C ILE A 95 -18.44 -12.49 10.81
N HIS A 96 -17.63 -11.43 10.85
CA HIS A 96 -17.86 -10.20 10.10
C HIS A 96 -16.74 -10.02 9.08
N ASP A 97 -17.10 -10.06 7.79
CA ASP A 97 -16.15 -9.98 6.69
C ASP A 97 -16.14 -8.55 6.11
N PHE A 98 -15.07 -7.80 6.37
CA PHE A 98 -14.98 -6.39 5.96
C PHE A 98 -14.92 -6.22 4.45
N VAL A 99 -14.46 -7.24 3.71
CA VAL A 99 -14.36 -7.21 2.25
C VAL A 99 -15.73 -7.51 1.66
N ALA A 100 -16.37 -8.61 2.08
CA ALA A 100 -17.68 -9.00 1.57
C ALA A 100 -18.75 -7.95 1.87
N ASN A 101 -18.66 -7.29 3.03
CA ASN A 101 -19.57 -6.22 3.43
C ASN A 101 -19.22 -4.84 2.83
N GLN A 102 -18.09 -4.72 2.13
CA GLN A 102 -17.59 -3.47 1.54
C GLN A 102 -17.53 -2.31 2.56
N ASP A 103 -17.04 -2.60 3.77
CA ASP A 103 -17.03 -1.60 4.85
C ASP A 103 -15.95 -0.53 4.69
N ILE A 104 -14.94 -0.79 3.85
CA ILE A 104 -13.71 0.00 3.73
C ILE A 104 -13.56 0.52 2.30
N VAL A 105 -13.12 1.77 2.18
CA VAL A 105 -12.62 2.37 0.94
C VAL A 105 -11.12 2.59 1.02
N PRO A 106 -10.36 2.46 -0.08
CA PRO A 106 -10.82 2.02 -1.41
C PRO A 106 -11.27 0.56 -1.43
N VAL A 107 -12.10 0.19 -2.41
CA VAL A 107 -12.66 -1.16 -2.56
C VAL A 107 -11.53 -2.18 -2.77
N TYR A 108 -11.63 -3.34 -2.09
CA TYR A 108 -10.55 -4.32 -2.01
C TYR A 108 -10.07 -4.83 -3.37
N GLU A 109 -10.98 -5.07 -4.31
CA GLU A 109 -10.68 -5.53 -5.67
C GLU A 109 -9.85 -4.54 -6.49
N GLN A 110 -9.87 -3.25 -6.13
CA GLN A 110 -9.06 -2.22 -6.77
C GLN A 110 -7.69 -2.09 -6.10
N ILE A 111 -7.70 -2.05 -4.76
CA ILE A 111 -6.52 -1.87 -3.91
C ILE A 111 -6.68 -2.78 -2.69
N HIS A 112 -5.88 -3.86 -2.65
CA HIS A 112 -5.86 -4.78 -1.52
C HIS A 112 -5.41 -4.06 -0.23
N TYR A 113 -6.10 -4.34 0.86
CA TYR A 113 -5.79 -3.84 2.20
C TYR A 113 -5.78 -4.96 3.24
N SER A 114 -5.18 -4.70 4.40
CA SER A 114 -5.23 -5.57 5.58
C SER A 114 -5.91 -4.85 6.75
N VAL A 115 -6.61 -5.62 7.59
CA VAL A 115 -7.34 -5.13 8.77
C VAL A 115 -6.89 -5.81 10.08
N PRO A 116 -5.61 -5.80 10.46
CA PRO A 116 -5.19 -6.33 11.77
C PRO A 116 -5.69 -5.48 12.95
N PHE A 117 -5.65 -6.07 14.15
CA PHE A 117 -5.70 -5.29 15.39
C PHE A 117 -4.54 -4.31 15.45
N ALA A 118 -4.79 -3.10 15.96
CA ALA A 118 -3.75 -2.08 16.11
C ALA A 118 -2.74 -2.44 17.21
N ASN A 119 -3.18 -3.16 18.23
CA ASN A 119 -2.38 -3.59 19.37
C ASN A 119 -2.41 -5.11 19.51
N ALA A 120 -1.31 -5.69 20.01
CA ALA A 120 -1.25 -7.12 20.31
C ALA A 120 -2.25 -7.56 21.40
N THR A 121 -2.66 -6.62 22.26
CA THR A 121 -3.64 -6.86 23.30
C THR A 121 -5.05 -6.69 22.73
N HIS A 122 -5.69 -7.80 22.43
CA HIS A 122 -7.11 -7.89 22.11
C HIS A 122 -7.76 -9.01 22.95
N PRO A 123 -9.09 -9.07 23.06
CA PRO A 123 -9.74 -10.18 23.74
C PRO A 123 -9.37 -11.52 23.13
N SER A 124 -9.16 -12.53 23.98
CA SER A 124 -8.82 -13.89 23.55
C SER A 124 -9.92 -14.55 22.73
N TRP A 125 -11.17 -14.09 22.89
CA TRP A 125 -12.34 -14.56 22.15
C TRP A 125 -12.54 -13.86 20.80
N MET A 126 -11.65 -12.94 20.42
CA MET A 126 -11.63 -12.29 19.11
C MET A 126 -10.37 -12.62 18.33
N LYS A 127 -10.51 -12.79 17.02
CA LYS A 127 -9.43 -12.97 16.07
C LYS A 127 -9.73 -12.17 14.82
N ILE A 128 -8.68 -11.69 14.15
CA ILE A 128 -8.82 -11.18 12.79
C ILE A 128 -7.94 -12.01 11.88
N GLU A 129 -8.57 -12.61 10.87
CA GLU A 129 -7.89 -13.41 9.86
C GLU A 129 -8.49 -13.10 8.49
N ASN A 130 -7.65 -12.90 7.47
CA ASN A 130 -8.09 -12.63 6.10
C ASN A 130 -9.15 -11.52 5.99
N ASN A 131 -8.96 -10.43 6.73
CA ASN A 131 -9.90 -9.29 6.83
C ASN A 131 -11.29 -9.67 7.36
N LYS A 132 -11.38 -10.70 8.20
CA LYS A 132 -12.61 -11.09 8.90
C LYS A 132 -12.40 -10.98 10.39
N LEU A 133 -13.30 -10.25 11.06
CA LEU A 133 -13.43 -10.32 12.50
C LEU A 133 -14.17 -11.60 12.85
N MET A 134 -13.50 -12.48 13.58
CA MET A 134 -14.03 -13.75 14.07
C MET A 134 -14.16 -13.68 15.58
N ILE A 135 -15.36 -13.98 16.07
CA ILE A 135 -15.69 -14.08 17.48
C ILE A 135 -16.13 -15.52 17.73
N ASP A 136 -15.38 -16.24 18.56
CA ASP A 136 -15.67 -17.65 18.85
C ASP A 136 -16.88 -17.77 19.80
N GLU A 137 -16.87 -17.04 20.92
CA GLU A 137 -17.98 -16.96 21.87
C GLU A 137 -17.95 -15.60 22.58
N VAL A 138 -18.99 -14.79 22.41
CA VAL A 138 -19.13 -13.52 23.14
C VAL A 138 -19.31 -13.81 24.64
N PRO A 139 -18.54 -13.17 25.54
CA PRO A 139 -18.67 -13.38 26.98
C PRO A 139 -20.10 -13.08 27.50
N LYS A 140 -20.60 -13.89 28.44
CA LYS A 140 -21.95 -13.74 29.00
C LYS A 140 -22.20 -12.43 29.76
N ASN A 141 -21.13 -11.80 30.23
CA ASN A 141 -21.14 -10.52 30.95
C ASN A 141 -20.86 -9.33 30.01
N CYS A 142 -21.19 -9.46 28.73
CA CYS A 142 -21.05 -8.42 27.74
C CYS A 142 -22.19 -7.40 27.89
N ASP A 143 -22.00 -6.46 28.82
CA ASP A 143 -22.87 -5.30 29.00
C ASP A 143 -22.20 -4.08 28.35
N SER A 144 -22.96 -3.28 27.59
CA SER A 144 -22.59 -2.01 26.94
C SER A 144 -22.01 -2.08 25.51
N LEU A 145 -20.81 -1.57 25.30
CA LEU A 145 -20.18 -1.30 24.01
C LEU A 145 -18.71 -1.68 24.14
N TYR A 146 -18.21 -2.48 23.21
CA TYR A 146 -16.81 -2.91 23.20
C TYR A 146 -16.09 -2.27 22.00
N THR A 147 -15.09 -1.44 22.26
CA THR A 147 -14.32 -0.78 21.20
C THR A 147 -13.00 -1.51 20.99
N ILE A 148 -12.70 -1.86 19.74
CA ILE A 148 -11.39 -2.37 19.32
C ILE A 148 -10.71 -1.40 18.37
N ASN A 149 -9.39 -1.30 18.50
CA ASN A 149 -8.56 -0.52 17.61
C ASN A 149 -8.02 -1.42 16.50
N LEU A 150 -8.19 -0.96 15.26
CA LEU A 150 -7.75 -1.64 14.05
C LEU A 150 -6.73 -0.77 13.32
N THR A 151 -5.80 -1.40 12.62
CA THR A 151 -4.89 -0.71 11.72
C THR A 151 -5.23 -1.12 10.30
N LEU A 152 -5.95 -0.25 9.58
CA LEU A 152 -6.22 -0.43 8.16
C LEU A 152 -4.95 -0.09 7.38
N THR A 153 -4.44 -1.01 6.55
CA THR A 153 -3.21 -0.77 5.78
C THR A 153 -3.33 -1.19 4.33
N ASN A 154 -2.82 -0.39 3.41
CA ASN A 154 -2.52 -0.81 2.04
C ASN A 154 -1.15 -0.27 1.60
N GLU A 155 -0.61 -0.79 0.50
CA GLU A 155 0.64 -0.29 -0.07
C GLU A 155 0.57 1.17 -0.51
N PRO A 156 -0.43 1.61 -1.32
CA PRO A 156 -0.38 2.93 -1.93
C PRO A 156 -0.64 4.07 -0.97
N GLY A 157 -1.51 3.89 0.03
CA GLY A 157 -1.90 4.92 0.98
C GLY A 157 -1.31 4.75 2.38
N GLY A 158 -0.72 3.59 2.67
CA GLY A 158 -0.11 3.33 3.98
C GLY A 158 -1.13 2.88 5.01
N SER A 159 -0.91 3.26 6.26
CA SER A 159 -1.65 2.76 7.41
C SER A 159 -2.47 3.87 8.08
N ARG A 160 -3.67 3.51 8.54
CA ARG A 160 -4.55 4.36 9.34
C ARG A 160 -5.12 3.57 10.50
N GLN A 161 -4.95 4.08 11.72
CA GLN A 161 -5.63 3.54 12.89
C GLN A 161 -7.09 4.00 12.90
N THR A 162 -7.99 3.10 13.31
CA THR A 162 -9.42 3.37 13.41
C THR A 162 -10.03 2.56 14.53
N GLU A 163 -11.17 3.00 15.02
CA GLU A 163 -11.94 2.33 16.06
C GLU A 163 -13.12 1.60 15.43
N LEU A 164 -13.37 0.39 15.90
CA LEU A 164 -14.57 -0.38 15.58
C LEU A 164 -15.33 -0.65 16.86
N SER A 165 -16.60 -0.29 16.86
CA SER A 165 -17.49 -0.50 17.99
C SER A 165 -18.28 -1.79 17.81
N LEU A 166 -18.33 -2.61 18.85
CA LEU A 166 -19.17 -3.80 18.95
C LEU A 166 -20.24 -3.54 19.99
N MET A 167 -21.50 -3.53 19.60
CA MET A 167 -22.60 -3.27 20.50
C MET A 167 -23.15 -4.58 21.04
N CYS A 168 -23.05 -4.77 22.36
CA CYS A 168 -23.57 -5.98 22.97
C CYS A 168 -25.07 -5.88 23.18
N SER A 169 -25.81 -6.74 22.50
CA SER A 169 -27.26 -6.84 22.63
C SER A 169 -27.61 -8.02 23.54
N LYS A 170 -28.58 -7.79 24.43
CA LYS A 170 -29.12 -8.80 25.35
C LYS A 170 -30.07 -9.75 24.64
#